data_AF-A0A956T081-F1
#
_entry.id   AF-A0A956T081-F1
#
_cell.length_a   1.000
_cell.length_b   1.000
_cell.length_c   1.000
_cell.angle_alpha   90.00
_cell.angle_beta   90.00
_cell.angle_gamma   90.00
#
_symmetry.space_group_name_H-M   'P 1'
#
loop_
_entity.id
_entity.type
_entity.pdbx_description
1 polymer ?
#
loop_
_entity_poly.entity_id
_entity_poly.type
_entity_poly.pdbx_seq_one_letter_code
_entity_poly.pdbx_strand_id
1 'polypeptide(L)'
;PRLHLLREFGRALRLFPVLGSSLATTPPSPLVQTQEEMGRFLTQDAEALRSFGYDLIAPDGLQQASAPDASLKLEEQARKGLDLHQLLDFEWNLVVDERLLDPKLLEEWKDNPGPLFYTGTEWLWLNTKKTMKMLRFVEKQPRRGTLLEAMQYASDMSNLRLDFHGSLAPLNQTQKFAELSEPARFDGTLRDYQRKGFSWLSFMERLGLGACLADDMGLGKTIQTLALMCELKEQERLSPTLLVCPTSVLGN
;
A
#
# COMPACT_ATOMS: atom_id res chain seq x y z
N PRO A 1 46.15 -19.82 0.39
CA PRO A 1 44.80 -19.68 -0.22
C PRO A 1 43.99 -20.99 -0.23
N ARG A 2 44.44 -22.05 -0.92
CA ARG A 2 43.66 -23.30 -1.11
C ARG A 2 43.44 -24.11 0.17
N LEU A 3 44.45 -24.20 1.03
CA LEU A 3 44.37 -24.83 2.36
C LEU A 3 43.41 -24.11 3.32
N HIS A 4 43.32 -22.79 3.23
CA HIS A 4 42.38 -21.99 4.02
C HIS A 4 40.94 -22.26 3.58
N LEU A 5 40.69 -22.25 2.27
CA LEU A 5 39.39 -22.61 1.68
C LEU A 5 38.92 -24.01 2.13
N LEU A 6 39.78 -25.02 2.02
CA LEU A 6 39.45 -26.39 2.45
C LEU A 6 39.18 -26.49 3.95
N ARG A 7 39.88 -25.71 4.78
CA ARG A 7 39.67 -25.67 6.23
C ARG A 7 38.33 -25.04 6.58
N GLU A 8 37.97 -23.93 5.94
CA GLU A 8 36.68 -23.27 6.13
C GLU A 8 35.53 -24.12 5.57
N PHE A 9 35.69 -24.76 4.41
CA PHE A 9 34.71 -25.74 3.91
C PHE A 9 34.51 -26.92 4.86
N GLY A 10 35.59 -27.45 5.44
CA GLY A 10 35.51 -28.51 6.46
C GLY A 10 34.81 -28.05 7.75
N ARG A 11 34.81 -26.75 8.04
CA ARG A 11 34.10 -26.14 9.16
C ARG A 11 32.62 -25.97 8.83
N ALA A 12 32.32 -25.43 7.64
CA ALA A 12 30.97 -25.33 7.10
C ALA A 12 30.27 -26.69 7.04
N LEU A 13 30.96 -27.74 6.60
CA LEU A 13 30.43 -29.12 6.52
C LEU A 13 30.05 -29.72 7.88
N ARG A 14 30.75 -29.33 8.96
CA ARG A 14 30.39 -29.78 10.32
C ARG A 14 29.16 -29.06 10.85
N LEU A 15 28.99 -27.79 10.47
CA LEU A 15 27.86 -26.96 10.86
C LEU A 15 26.62 -27.27 10.03
N PHE A 16 26.80 -27.58 8.74
CA PHE A 16 25.76 -27.86 7.76
C PHE A 16 26.08 -29.15 7.00
N PRO A 17 25.74 -30.32 7.55
CA PRO A 17 26.02 -31.62 6.93
C PRO A 17 25.40 -31.77 5.54
N VAL A 18 24.32 -31.03 5.26
CA VAL A 18 23.64 -31.01 3.97
C VAL A 18 24.62 -30.61 2.84
N LEU A 19 25.60 -29.73 3.11
CA LEU A 19 26.64 -29.35 2.12
C LEU A 19 27.51 -30.54 1.67
N GLY A 20 27.54 -31.63 2.44
CA GLY A 20 28.35 -32.81 2.16
C GLY A 20 27.91 -33.57 0.91
N SER A 21 26.60 -33.63 0.65
CA SER A 21 26.07 -34.31 -0.53
C SER A 21 26.44 -33.59 -1.83
N SER A 22 26.41 -32.25 -1.80
CA SER A 22 26.83 -31.40 -2.93
C SER A 22 28.31 -31.58 -3.27
N LEU A 23 29.17 -31.61 -2.26
CA LEU A 23 30.62 -31.69 -2.42
C LEU A 23 31.15 -33.12 -2.65
N ALA A 24 30.30 -34.14 -2.56
CA ALA A 24 30.66 -35.53 -2.82
C ALA A 24 30.87 -35.84 -4.31
N THR A 25 30.44 -34.95 -5.20
CA THR A 25 30.54 -35.09 -6.66
C THR A 25 31.52 -34.07 -7.24
N THR A 26 32.09 -34.37 -8.42
CA THR A 26 32.96 -33.45 -9.16
C THR A 26 32.46 -33.31 -10.60
N PRO A 27 32.01 -32.12 -11.05
CA PRO A 27 31.83 -30.89 -10.27
C PRO A 27 30.76 -31.05 -9.18
N PRO A 28 30.75 -30.18 -8.14
CA PRO A 28 29.77 -30.23 -7.06
C PRO A 28 28.35 -30.18 -7.61
N SER A 29 27.47 -31.05 -7.11
CA SER A 29 26.06 -31.08 -7.50
C SER A 29 25.26 -30.01 -6.75
N PRO A 30 24.14 -29.53 -7.30
CA PRO A 30 23.25 -28.63 -6.60
C PRO A 30 22.80 -29.21 -5.25
N LEU A 31 22.88 -28.41 -4.19
CA LEU A 31 22.44 -28.78 -2.83
C LEU A 31 20.92 -28.94 -2.74
N VAL A 32 20.24 -28.06 -3.46
CA VAL A 32 18.79 -27.88 -3.48
C VAL A 32 18.31 -28.27 -4.86
N GLN A 33 17.40 -29.23 -4.94
CA GLN A 33 16.85 -29.74 -6.19
C GLN A 33 15.38 -29.37 -6.37
N THR A 34 14.68 -29.01 -5.29
CA THR A 34 13.27 -28.56 -5.33
C THR A 34 13.08 -27.15 -4.79
N GLN A 35 11.95 -26.53 -5.12
CA GLN A 35 11.60 -25.23 -4.55
C GLN A 35 11.33 -25.32 -3.05
N GLU A 36 10.76 -26.42 -2.53
CA GLU A 36 10.55 -26.56 -1.09
C GLU A 36 11.86 -26.66 -0.33
N GLU A 37 12.83 -27.39 -0.87
CA GLU A 37 14.19 -27.45 -0.33
C GLU A 37 14.84 -26.06 -0.32
N MET A 38 14.65 -25.26 -1.38
CA MET A 38 15.14 -23.88 -1.42
C MET A 38 14.51 -23.03 -0.32
N GLY A 39 13.18 -23.11 -0.16
CA GLY A 39 12.48 -22.34 0.87
C GLY A 39 12.91 -22.72 2.28
N ARG A 40 13.14 -24.01 2.55
CA ARG A 40 13.68 -24.48 3.84
C ARG A 40 15.09 -23.95 4.07
N PHE A 41 15.96 -24.07 3.07
CA PHE A 41 17.33 -23.59 3.15
C PHE A 41 17.36 -22.08 3.45
N LEU A 42 16.58 -21.29 2.71
CA LEU A 42 16.53 -19.84 2.91
C LEU A 42 15.95 -19.46 4.29
N THR A 43 14.96 -20.21 4.83
CA THR A 43 14.34 -19.90 6.14
C THR A 43 15.15 -20.35 7.35
N GLN A 44 15.86 -21.47 7.24
CA GLN A 44 16.45 -22.12 8.40
C GLN A 44 17.98 -22.10 8.35
N ASP A 45 18.54 -22.49 7.20
CA ASP A 45 19.97 -22.72 7.07
C ASP A 45 20.75 -21.45 6.71
N ALA A 46 20.15 -20.56 5.90
CA ALA A 46 20.81 -19.35 5.43
C ALA A 46 21.12 -18.35 6.56
N GLU A 47 20.20 -18.17 7.51
CA GLU A 47 20.41 -17.30 8.66
C GLU A 47 21.51 -17.85 9.58
N ALA A 48 21.49 -19.16 9.81
CA ALA A 48 22.52 -19.85 10.57
C ALA A 48 23.89 -19.72 9.87
N LEU A 49 24.00 -19.92 8.55
CA LEU A 49 25.24 -19.72 7.78
C LEU A 49 25.81 -18.30 7.94
N ARG A 50 24.96 -17.28 7.84
CA ARG A 50 25.35 -15.88 8.05
C ARG A 50 25.89 -15.64 9.47
N SER A 51 25.26 -16.22 10.49
CA SER A 51 25.72 -16.11 11.88
C SER A 51 27.14 -16.67 12.11
N PHE A 52 27.56 -17.64 11.29
CA PHE A 52 28.90 -18.24 11.34
C PHE A 52 29.91 -17.53 10.40
N GLY A 53 29.53 -16.40 9.81
CA GLY A 53 30.38 -15.58 8.95
C GLY A 53 30.43 -16.03 7.50
N TYR A 54 29.47 -16.84 7.03
CA TYR A 54 29.33 -17.20 5.62
C TYR A 54 28.32 -16.29 4.93
N ASP A 55 28.78 -15.54 3.94
CA ASP A 55 27.89 -14.72 3.12
C ASP A 55 27.10 -15.59 2.13
N LEU A 56 25.80 -15.34 2.06
CA LEU A 56 24.93 -15.96 1.06
C LEU A 56 24.81 -15.02 -0.14
N ILE A 57 25.30 -15.47 -1.30
CA ILE A 57 25.09 -14.78 -2.57
C ILE A 57 23.75 -15.26 -3.13
N ALA A 58 22.75 -14.38 -3.12
CA ALA A 58 21.43 -14.62 -3.71
C ALA A 58 20.99 -13.38 -4.51
N PRO A 59 20.16 -13.56 -5.55
CA PRO A 59 19.47 -12.46 -6.20
C PRO A 59 18.76 -11.53 -5.20
N ASP A 60 18.66 -10.26 -5.57
CA ASP A 60 17.84 -9.30 -4.84
C ASP A 60 16.39 -9.84 -4.77
N GLY A 61 15.80 -9.85 -3.55
CA GLY A 61 14.46 -10.40 -3.29
C GLY A 61 14.42 -11.83 -2.69
N LEU A 62 15.52 -12.59 -2.71
CA LEU A 62 15.60 -13.92 -2.07
C LEU A 62 16.22 -13.92 -0.67
N GLN A 63 16.50 -12.74 -0.12
CA GLN A 63 17.20 -12.62 1.16
C GLN A 63 16.30 -12.86 2.38
N GLN A 64 14.99 -12.62 2.25
CA GLN A 64 14.00 -12.81 3.30
C GLN A 64 12.64 -13.19 2.70
N ALA A 65 11.88 -14.04 3.40
CA ALA A 65 10.54 -14.41 2.98
C ALA A 65 9.56 -13.25 3.21
N SER A 66 8.94 -12.78 2.13
CA SER A 66 7.94 -11.72 2.17
C SER A 66 6.53 -12.31 2.14
N ALA A 67 5.63 -11.72 2.91
CA ALA A 67 4.20 -12.00 2.81
C ALA A 67 3.56 -10.92 1.94
N PRO A 68 2.69 -11.27 0.98
CA PRO A 68 2.03 -10.27 0.16
C PRO A 68 1.03 -9.47 0.97
N ASP A 69 1.00 -8.18 0.69
CA ASP A 69 -0.05 -7.24 1.05
C ASP A 69 -1.08 -7.18 -0.09
N ALA A 70 -2.23 -6.59 0.20
CA ALA A 70 -3.24 -6.30 -0.80
C ALA A 70 -3.16 -4.83 -1.22
N SER A 71 -3.33 -4.59 -2.51
CA SER A 71 -3.62 -3.26 -3.07
C SER A 71 -4.99 -3.33 -3.72
N LEU A 72 -5.81 -2.31 -3.49
CA LEU A 72 -7.08 -2.10 -4.14
C LEU A 72 -6.97 -0.85 -4.99
N LYS A 73 -6.90 -1.04 -6.30
CA LYS A 73 -6.92 0.03 -7.28
C LYS A 73 -8.36 0.41 -7.58
N LEU A 74 -8.68 1.70 -7.43
CA LEU A 74 -10.02 2.24 -7.64
C LEU A 74 -10.04 3.08 -8.91
N GLU A 75 -10.89 2.68 -9.86
CA GLU A 75 -11.13 3.43 -11.09
C GLU A 75 -12.57 3.96 -11.13
N GLU A 76 -12.69 5.27 -11.35
CA GLU A 76 -13.97 5.93 -11.53
C GLU A 76 -14.48 5.75 -12.97
N GLN A 77 -15.77 5.45 -13.12
CA GLN A 77 -16.44 5.65 -14.40
C GLN A 77 -16.75 7.13 -14.55
N ALA A 78 -16.15 7.78 -15.56
CA ALA A 78 -16.22 9.21 -15.86
C ALA A 78 -17.57 9.86 -15.48
N ARG A 79 -17.65 10.42 -14.28
CA ARG A 79 -18.75 11.27 -13.81
C ARG A 79 -18.14 12.50 -13.13
N LYS A 80 -18.98 13.51 -12.89
CA LYS A 80 -18.54 14.75 -12.22
C LYS A 80 -18.73 14.61 -10.71
N GLY A 81 -17.60 14.63 -9.98
CA GLY A 81 -17.52 14.64 -8.51
C GLY A 81 -17.52 13.24 -7.89
N LEU A 82 -16.78 13.05 -6.79
CA LEU A 82 -16.91 11.86 -5.96
C LEU A 82 -18.20 11.92 -5.14
N ASP A 83 -18.84 10.76 -5.02
CA ASP A 83 -19.78 10.47 -3.94
C ASP A 83 -19.27 9.22 -3.21
N LEU A 84 -19.39 9.17 -1.89
CA LEU A 84 -19.08 7.96 -1.10
C LEU A 84 -19.91 6.76 -1.56
N HIS A 85 -21.10 7.00 -2.11
CA HIS A 85 -22.00 5.99 -2.67
C HIS A 85 -21.82 5.78 -4.18
N GLN A 86 -20.87 6.48 -4.80
CA GLN A 86 -20.56 6.29 -6.21
C GLN A 86 -20.02 4.87 -6.44
N LEU A 87 -20.57 4.21 -7.46
CA LEU A 87 -20.05 2.93 -7.92
C LEU A 87 -18.71 3.14 -8.66
N LEU A 88 -17.70 2.41 -8.20
CA LEU A 88 -16.36 2.37 -8.75
C LEU A 88 -16.05 0.96 -9.24
N ASP A 89 -15.17 0.86 -10.23
CA ASP A 89 -14.57 -0.41 -10.62
C ASP A 89 -13.33 -0.66 -9.72
N PHE A 90 -13.27 -1.86 -9.16
CA PHE A 90 -12.24 -2.31 -8.22
C PHE A 90 -11.31 -3.30 -8.92
N GLU A 91 -10.02 -3.00 -8.88
CA GLU A 91 -8.96 -3.88 -9.34
C GLU A 91 -8.09 -4.29 -8.13
N TRP A 92 -8.27 -5.52 -7.68
CA TRP A 92 -7.52 -6.05 -6.56
C TRP A 92 -6.20 -6.65 -7.04
N ASN A 93 -5.11 -6.27 -6.39
CA ASN A 93 -3.76 -6.69 -6.70
C ASN A 93 -3.07 -7.21 -5.44
N LEU A 94 -2.08 -8.09 -5.63
CA LEU A 94 -1.15 -8.47 -4.57
C LEU A 94 0.14 -7.69 -4.74
N VAL A 95 0.69 -7.22 -3.63
CA VAL A 95 1.92 -6.44 -3.60
C VAL A 95 2.90 -7.07 -2.63
N VAL A 96 4.17 -7.16 -3.04
CA VAL A 96 5.27 -7.63 -2.19
C VAL A 96 6.41 -6.64 -2.30
N ASP A 97 6.86 -6.09 -1.17
CA ASP A 97 7.99 -5.14 -1.13
C ASP A 97 7.85 -4.01 -2.16
N GLU A 98 6.68 -3.35 -2.16
CA GLU A 98 6.29 -2.27 -3.10
C GLU A 98 6.10 -2.69 -4.57
N ARG A 99 6.18 -3.99 -4.89
CA ARG A 99 6.04 -4.50 -6.26
C ARG A 99 4.70 -5.18 -6.47
N LEU A 100 3.98 -4.75 -7.50
CA LEU A 100 2.75 -5.41 -7.95
C LEU A 100 3.09 -6.78 -8.56
N LEU A 101 2.43 -7.82 -8.07
CA LEU A 101 2.57 -9.17 -8.60
C LEU A 101 1.67 -9.32 -9.83
N ASP A 102 2.26 -9.73 -10.97
CA ASP A 102 1.52 -9.91 -12.21
C ASP A 102 0.44 -11.02 -12.04
N PRO A 103 -0.84 -10.72 -12.33
CA PRO A 103 -1.92 -11.69 -12.20
C PRO A 103 -1.72 -12.97 -13.03
N LYS A 104 -1.11 -12.89 -14.22
CA LYS A 104 -0.85 -14.05 -15.07
C LYS A 104 0.19 -14.97 -14.45
N LEU A 105 1.29 -14.39 -13.96
CA LEU A 105 2.34 -15.15 -13.28
C LEU A 105 1.83 -15.77 -11.97
N LEU A 106 0.90 -15.10 -11.28
CA LEU A 106 0.22 -15.65 -10.11
C LEU A 106 -0.66 -16.87 -10.46
N GLU A 107 -1.36 -16.86 -11.59
CA GLU A 107 -2.11 -18.03 -12.06
C GLU A 107 -1.18 -19.21 -12.38
N GLU A 108 -0.07 -18.96 -13.09
CA GLU A 108 0.94 -20.00 -13.35
C GLU A 108 1.55 -20.56 -12.05
N TRP A 109 1.82 -19.69 -11.08
CA TRP A 109 2.34 -20.11 -9.76
C TRP A 109 1.30 -20.92 -8.96
N LYS A 110 0.01 -20.72 -9.16
CA LYS A 110 -1.05 -21.48 -8.47
C LYS A 110 -1.11 -22.95 -8.88
N ASP A 111 -0.64 -23.29 -10.08
CA ASP A 111 -0.59 -24.68 -10.54
C ASP A 111 0.47 -25.51 -9.78
N ASN A 112 1.55 -24.86 -9.35
CA ASN A 112 2.59 -25.47 -8.52
C ASN A 112 3.11 -24.48 -7.46
N PRO A 113 2.33 -24.25 -6.38
CA PRO A 113 2.61 -23.20 -5.42
C PRO A 113 3.85 -23.53 -4.59
N GLY A 114 4.86 -22.67 -4.67
CA GLY A 114 6.13 -22.82 -3.99
C GLY A 114 6.58 -21.55 -3.27
N PRO A 115 7.68 -21.59 -2.53
CA PRO A 115 8.24 -20.40 -1.88
C PRO A 115 8.85 -19.42 -2.89
N LEU A 116 9.18 -19.87 -4.10
CA LEU A 116 9.80 -19.00 -5.11
C LEU A 116 8.75 -18.49 -6.09
N PHE A 117 8.84 -17.21 -6.42
CA PHE A 117 8.02 -16.57 -7.44
C PHE A 117 8.91 -15.76 -8.37
N TYR A 118 8.83 -16.02 -9.66
CA TYR A 118 9.61 -15.27 -10.66
C TYR A 118 8.75 -14.17 -11.26
N THR A 119 9.21 -12.91 -11.20
CA THR A 119 8.47 -11.75 -11.73
C THR A 119 8.63 -11.56 -13.24
N GLY A 120 9.42 -12.41 -13.90
CA GLY A 120 9.89 -12.20 -15.27
C GLY A 120 11.30 -11.60 -15.33
N THR A 121 11.71 -10.88 -14.27
CA THR A 121 13.03 -10.23 -14.18
C THR A 121 13.85 -10.67 -12.97
N GLU A 122 13.19 -10.92 -11.84
CA GLU A 122 13.83 -11.26 -10.56
C GLU A 122 13.05 -12.35 -9.81
N TRP A 123 13.71 -12.94 -8.81
CA TRP A 123 13.11 -13.96 -7.96
C TRP A 123 12.69 -13.35 -6.62
N LEU A 124 11.45 -13.57 -6.24
CA LEU A 124 10.90 -13.21 -4.95
C LEU A 124 10.70 -14.46 -4.10
N TRP A 125 10.93 -14.31 -2.80
CA TRP A 125 10.64 -15.34 -1.83
C TRP A 125 9.31 -15.06 -1.12
N LEU A 126 8.29 -15.86 -1.42
CA LEU A 126 6.95 -15.71 -0.89
C LEU A 126 6.65 -16.69 0.24
N ASN A 127 5.91 -16.23 1.24
CA ASN A 127 5.27 -17.13 2.21
C ASN A 127 4.07 -17.84 1.55
N THR A 128 4.30 -19.03 0.97
CA THR A 128 3.31 -19.78 0.17
C THR A 128 1.93 -19.89 0.86
N LYS A 129 1.89 -20.19 2.16
CA LYS A 129 0.64 -20.33 2.92
C LYS A 129 -0.12 -19.00 3.02
N LYS A 130 0.58 -17.92 3.38
CA LYS A 130 -0.02 -16.58 3.47
C LYS A 130 -0.44 -16.07 2.08
N THR A 131 0.39 -16.28 1.06
CA THR A 131 0.10 -15.91 -0.32
C THR A 131 -1.16 -16.59 -0.85
N MET A 132 -1.28 -17.91 -0.71
CA MET A 132 -2.49 -18.64 -1.12
C MET A 132 -3.74 -18.17 -0.35
N LYS A 133 -3.61 -17.84 0.94
CA LYS A 133 -4.72 -17.28 1.72
C LYS A 133 -5.15 -15.92 1.18
N MET A 134 -4.19 -15.05 0.85
CA MET A 134 -4.47 -13.71 0.33
C MET A 134 -5.04 -13.75 -1.09
N LEU A 135 -4.49 -14.58 -1.98
CA LEU A 135 -5.04 -14.82 -3.33
C LEU A 135 -6.53 -15.19 -3.27
N ARG A 136 -6.87 -16.19 -2.46
CA ARG A 136 -8.26 -16.63 -2.27
C ARG A 136 -9.14 -15.56 -1.65
N PHE A 137 -8.58 -14.68 -0.83
CA PHE A 137 -9.31 -13.56 -0.26
C PHE A 137 -9.66 -12.54 -1.35
N VAL A 138 -8.65 -12.13 -2.13
CA VAL A 138 -8.77 -11.17 -3.24
C VAL A 138 -9.73 -11.67 -4.32
N GLU A 139 -9.64 -12.93 -4.72
CA GLU A 139 -10.51 -13.53 -5.75
C GLU A 139 -12.00 -13.52 -5.38
N LYS A 140 -12.32 -13.47 -4.08
CA LYS A 140 -13.69 -13.45 -3.57
C LYS A 140 -14.26 -12.04 -3.43
N GLN A 141 -13.42 -11.01 -3.55
CA GLN A 141 -13.86 -9.64 -3.38
C GLN A 141 -14.67 -9.17 -4.59
N PRO A 142 -15.63 -8.26 -4.39
CA PRO A 142 -16.37 -7.68 -5.50
C PRO A 142 -15.41 -6.83 -6.36
N ARG A 143 -15.66 -6.84 -7.68
CA ARG A 143 -14.98 -5.97 -8.67
C ARG A 143 -15.68 -4.64 -8.88
N ARG A 144 -16.81 -4.43 -8.21
CA ARG A 144 -17.55 -3.16 -8.19
C ARG A 144 -18.08 -2.92 -6.79
N GLY A 145 -17.95 -1.70 -6.33
CA GLY A 145 -18.46 -1.30 -5.04
C GLY A 145 -18.42 0.21 -4.89
N THR A 146 -18.81 0.68 -3.71
CA THR A 146 -18.79 2.10 -3.38
C THR A 146 -17.45 2.52 -2.79
N LEU A 147 -17.10 3.81 -2.87
CA LEU A 147 -15.89 4.30 -2.18
C LEU A 147 -15.94 3.98 -0.68
N LEU A 148 -17.12 4.09 -0.05
CA LEU A 148 -17.30 3.75 1.36
C LEU A 148 -16.93 2.28 1.65
N GLU A 149 -17.36 1.34 0.80
CA GLU A 149 -17.00 -0.08 0.93
C GLU A 149 -15.48 -0.28 0.79
N ALA A 150 -14.83 0.38 -0.17
CA ALA A 150 -13.38 0.30 -0.31
C ALA A 150 -12.63 0.84 0.93
N MET A 151 -13.10 1.95 1.51
CA MET A 151 -12.55 2.50 2.75
C MET A 151 -12.81 1.58 3.95
N GLN A 152 -13.95 0.90 4.01
CA GLN A 152 -14.24 -0.11 5.02
C GLN A 152 -13.27 -1.30 4.90
N TYR A 153 -13.04 -1.81 3.69
CA TYR A 153 -12.04 -2.87 3.47
C TYR A 153 -10.66 -2.45 3.95
N ALA A 154 -10.25 -1.21 3.69
CA ALA A 154 -8.96 -0.69 4.15
C ALA A 154 -8.86 -0.50 5.66
N SER A 155 -9.99 -0.25 6.31
CA SER A 155 -10.06 -0.13 7.76
C SER A 155 -10.01 -1.50 8.45
N ASP A 156 -10.66 -2.52 7.85
CA ASP A 156 -10.69 -3.88 8.36
C ASP A 156 -9.38 -4.64 8.12
N MET A 157 -8.64 -4.27 7.07
CA MET A 157 -7.34 -4.85 6.73
C MET A 157 -6.20 -3.87 7.01
N SER A 158 -5.44 -4.14 8.07
CA SER A 158 -4.28 -3.35 8.49
C SER A 158 -3.21 -3.16 7.42
N ASN A 159 -3.18 -3.99 6.38
CA ASN A 159 -2.20 -3.98 5.30
C ASN A 159 -2.83 -3.88 3.90
N LEU A 160 -4.04 -3.32 3.79
CA LEU A 160 -4.61 -2.96 2.49
C LEU A 160 -4.20 -1.55 2.10
N ARG A 161 -3.68 -1.40 0.89
CA ARG A 161 -3.38 -0.10 0.28
C ARG A 161 -4.49 0.28 -0.68
N LEU A 162 -4.94 1.52 -0.61
CA LEU A 162 -5.89 2.08 -1.58
C LEU A 162 -5.10 2.90 -2.59
N ASP A 163 -5.19 2.50 -3.86
CA ASP A 163 -4.56 3.19 -4.97
C ASP A 163 -5.65 3.84 -5.82
N PHE A 164 -5.81 5.15 -5.67
CA PHE A 164 -6.81 5.93 -6.38
C PHE A 164 -6.29 6.31 -7.78
N HIS A 165 -7.09 6.14 -8.83
CA HIS A 165 -6.70 6.50 -10.21
C HIS A 165 -7.72 7.45 -10.87
N GLY A 166 -7.35 8.00 -12.03
CA GLY A 166 -8.21 8.93 -12.78
C GLY A 166 -8.45 10.22 -12.00
N SER A 167 -9.70 10.63 -11.89
CA SER A 167 -10.14 11.80 -11.11
C SER A 167 -9.84 11.66 -9.61
N LEU A 168 -9.74 10.43 -9.10
CA LEU A 168 -9.51 10.12 -7.69
C LEU A 168 -8.03 10.19 -7.32
N ALA A 169 -7.12 10.20 -8.30
CA ALA A 169 -5.67 10.18 -8.08
C ALA A 169 -5.14 11.20 -7.05
N PRO A 170 -5.72 12.41 -6.89
CA PRO A 170 -5.28 13.33 -5.83
C PRO A 170 -5.44 12.77 -4.41
N LEU A 171 -6.31 11.78 -4.17
CA LEU A 171 -6.49 11.12 -2.86
C LEU A 171 -5.28 10.28 -2.43
N ASN A 172 -4.44 9.83 -3.37
CA ASN A 172 -3.16 9.19 -3.02
C ASN A 172 -2.20 10.16 -2.32
N GLN A 173 -2.44 11.47 -2.47
CA GLN A 173 -1.59 12.53 -1.97
C GLN A 173 -2.34 13.40 -0.95
N THR A 174 -3.22 12.82 -0.12
CA THR A 174 -4.02 13.55 0.89
C THR A 174 -3.21 14.49 1.80
N GLN A 175 -1.89 14.31 1.93
CA GLN A 175 -1.00 15.21 2.67
C GLN A 175 -0.43 16.39 1.85
N LYS A 176 -0.66 16.45 0.53
CA LYS A 176 -0.15 17.47 -0.40
C LYS A 176 -1.31 18.09 -1.19
N PHE A 177 -2.02 19.03 -0.57
CA PHE A 177 -2.95 19.92 -1.26
C PHE A 177 -2.32 21.30 -1.46
N ALA A 178 -2.74 22.01 -2.51
CA ALA A 178 -2.28 23.37 -2.76
C ALA A 178 -2.87 24.33 -1.72
N GLU A 179 -2.02 25.15 -1.10
CA GLU A 179 -2.46 26.23 -0.21
C GLU A 179 -3.04 27.38 -1.05
N LEU A 180 -4.26 27.78 -0.74
CA LEU A 180 -5.02 28.78 -1.46
C LEU A 180 -4.91 30.15 -0.78
N SER A 181 -4.96 31.21 -1.58
CA SER A 181 -5.18 32.57 -1.08
C SER A 181 -6.63 32.75 -0.60
N GLU A 182 -6.87 33.78 0.21
CA GLU A 182 -8.23 34.14 0.61
C GLU A 182 -9.08 34.52 -0.62
N PRO A 183 -10.37 34.16 -0.65
CA PRO A 183 -11.30 34.63 -1.69
C PRO A 183 -11.42 36.15 -1.69
N ALA A 184 -11.63 36.76 -2.85
CA ALA A 184 -11.67 38.23 -2.99
C ALA A 184 -12.82 38.88 -2.20
N ARG A 185 -13.93 38.16 -2.00
CA ARG A 185 -15.14 38.58 -1.29
C ARG A 185 -15.15 38.14 0.18
N PHE A 186 -14.06 37.54 0.65
CA PHE A 186 -13.93 37.16 2.04
C PHE A 186 -13.52 38.36 2.88
N ASP A 187 -14.42 38.82 3.75
CA ASP A 187 -14.17 39.94 4.67
C ASP A 187 -13.57 39.42 5.99
N GLY A 188 -12.25 39.25 5.99
CA GLY A 188 -11.48 38.75 7.13
C GLY A 188 -10.06 38.39 6.73
N THR A 189 -9.24 38.04 7.70
CA THR A 189 -7.86 37.56 7.47
C THR A 189 -7.68 36.20 8.12
N LEU A 190 -7.33 35.20 7.33
CA LEU A 190 -7.04 33.85 7.81
C LEU A 190 -5.62 33.79 8.35
N ARG A 191 -5.47 33.17 9.52
CA ARG A 191 -4.16 32.75 10.02
C ARG A 191 -3.63 31.59 9.18
N ASP A 192 -2.32 31.37 9.15
CA ASP A 192 -1.70 30.33 8.30
C ASP A 192 -2.31 28.94 8.49
N TYR A 193 -2.60 28.54 9.73
CA TYR A 193 -3.25 27.25 9.99
C TYR A 193 -4.71 27.20 9.49
N GLN A 194 -5.42 28.33 9.52
CA GLN A 194 -6.79 28.44 9.00
C GLN A 194 -6.79 28.44 7.48
N ARG A 195 -5.78 29.06 6.85
CA ARG A 195 -5.56 29.00 5.40
C ARG A 195 -5.35 27.56 4.95
N LYS A 196 -4.54 26.79 5.68
CA LYS A 196 -4.39 25.34 5.45
C LYS A 196 -5.69 24.58 5.61
N GLY A 197 -6.44 24.82 6.69
CA GLY A 197 -7.74 24.18 6.92
C GLY A 197 -8.78 24.50 5.83
N PHE A 198 -8.90 25.77 5.43
CA PHE A 198 -9.71 26.20 4.28
C PHE A 198 -9.25 25.55 2.97
N SER A 199 -7.95 25.52 2.69
CA SER A 199 -7.40 24.91 1.47
C SER A 199 -7.69 23.41 1.40
N TRP A 200 -7.62 22.73 2.55
CA TRP A 200 -7.98 21.33 2.68
C TRP A 200 -9.49 21.11 2.48
N LEU A 201 -10.35 21.93 3.09
CA LEU A 201 -11.79 21.89 2.87
C LEU A 201 -12.16 22.08 1.39
N SER A 202 -11.51 23.05 0.74
CA SER A 202 -11.67 23.32 -0.70
C SER A 202 -11.18 22.14 -1.55
N PHE A 203 -10.09 21.48 -1.16
CA PHE A 203 -9.63 20.25 -1.79
C PHE A 203 -10.64 19.11 -1.66
N MET A 204 -11.19 18.89 -0.47
CA MET A 204 -12.24 17.89 -0.24
C MET A 204 -13.51 18.18 -1.06
N GLU A 205 -13.92 19.45 -1.12
CA GLU A 205 -15.06 19.90 -1.94
C GLU A 205 -14.83 19.65 -3.43
N ARG A 206 -13.64 19.98 -3.97
CA ARG A 206 -13.31 19.73 -5.38
C ARG A 206 -13.34 18.25 -5.72
N LEU A 207 -12.99 17.42 -4.76
CA LEU A 207 -13.11 15.98 -4.88
C LEU A 207 -14.58 15.54 -4.79
N GLY A 208 -15.50 16.30 -4.21
CA GLY A 208 -16.88 15.89 -3.95
C GLY A 208 -17.05 15.15 -2.62
N LEU A 209 -16.00 15.11 -1.80
CA LEU A 209 -16.02 14.44 -0.52
C LEU A 209 -16.50 15.35 0.60
N GLY A 210 -17.26 14.77 1.53
CA GLY A 210 -17.52 15.38 2.83
C GLY A 210 -16.22 15.52 3.64
N ALA A 211 -16.18 16.52 4.52
CA ALA A 211 -15.03 16.79 5.37
C ALA A 211 -15.44 16.93 6.83
N CYS A 212 -14.69 16.30 7.73
CA CYS A 212 -14.82 16.49 9.17
C CYS A 212 -13.69 17.41 9.66
N LEU A 213 -13.98 18.70 9.82
CA LEU A 213 -13.02 19.67 10.35
C LEU A 213 -13.01 19.59 11.89
N ALA A 214 -12.16 18.72 12.42
CA ALA A 214 -12.06 18.42 13.85
C ALA A 214 -10.91 19.16 14.56
N ASP A 215 -10.61 20.40 14.14
CA ASP A 215 -9.65 21.28 14.82
C ASP A 215 -10.03 21.51 16.28
N ASP A 216 -9.04 21.81 17.13
CA ASP A 216 -9.27 22.19 18.53
C ASP A 216 -10.30 23.32 18.68
N MET A 217 -11.00 23.31 19.81
CA MET A 217 -11.98 24.35 20.14
C MET A 217 -11.31 25.72 20.19
N GLY A 218 -11.95 26.74 19.62
CA GLY A 218 -11.42 28.11 19.59
C GLY A 218 -10.48 28.45 18.43
N LEU A 219 -10.08 27.48 17.60
CA LEU A 219 -9.21 27.74 16.43
C LEU A 219 -9.91 28.46 15.26
N GLY A 220 -11.22 28.70 15.35
CA GLY A 220 -11.99 29.41 14.33
C GLY A 220 -12.32 28.50 13.14
N LYS A 221 -13.12 27.46 13.38
CA LYS A 221 -13.64 26.59 12.32
C LYS A 221 -14.67 27.32 11.44
N THR A 222 -15.50 28.17 12.04
CA THR A 222 -16.52 28.96 11.33
C THR A 222 -15.91 29.85 10.25
N ILE A 223 -14.82 30.54 10.55
CA ILE A 223 -14.16 31.44 9.59
C ILE A 223 -13.55 30.67 8.41
N GLN A 224 -13.04 29.45 8.64
CA GLN A 224 -12.59 28.56 7.56
C GLN A 224 -13.75 28.10 6.67
N THR A 225 -14.90 27.74 7.27
CA THR A 225 -16.11 27.37 6.52
C THR A 225 -16.67 28.55 5.71
N LEU A 226 -16.67 29.77 6.27
CA LEU A 226 -17.10 30.96 5.55
C LEU A 226 -16.17 31.29 4.37
N ALA A 227 -14.86 31.13 4.54
CA ALA A 227 -13.91 31.27 3.43
C ALA A 227 -14.20 30.26 2.30
N LEU A 228 -14.47 28.99 2.63
CA LEU A 228 -14.94 28.00 1.65
C LEU A 228 -16.21 28.46 0.93
N MET A 229 -17.22 28.91 1.66
CA MET A 229 -18.47 29.38 1.05
C MET A 229 -18.26 30.59 0.13
N CYS A 230 -17.37 31.52 0.50
CA CYS A 230 -17.00 32.64 -0.36
C CYS A 230 -16.30 32.18 -1.64
N GLU A 231 -15.36 31.24 -1.55
CA GLU A 231 -14.69 30.64 -2.72
C GLU A 231 -15.72 30.00 -3.67
N LEU A 232 -16.62 29.16 -3.13
CA LEU A 232 -17.66 28.51 -3.93
C LEU A 232 -18.61 29.52 -4.56
N LYS A 233 -18.91 30.63 -3.87
CA LYS A 233 -19.75 31.71 -4.39
C LYS A 233 -19.07 32.45 -5.54
N GLU A 234 -17.77 32.69 -5.46
CA GLU A 234 -16.97 33.30 -6.53
C GLU A 234 -16.87 32.41 -7.77
N GLN A 235 -16.83 31.10 -7.56
CA GLN A 235 -16.81 30.10 -8.64
C GLN A 235 -18.20 29.78 -9.20
N GLU A 236 -19.25 30.44 -8.72
CA GLU A 236 -20.67 30.15 -9.08
C GLU A 236 -21.09 28.69 -8.79
N ARG A 237 -20.43 28.06 -7.81
CA ARG A 237 -20.66 26.67 -7.37
C ARG A 237 -21.42 26.55 -6.06
N LEU A 238 -21.65 27.66 -5.36
CA LEU A 238 -22.38 27.66 -4.09
C LEU A 238 -23.86 27.31 -4.31
N SER A 239 -24.32 26.24 -3.67
CA SER A 239 -25.71 25.79 -3.65
C SER A 239 -26.40 26.18 -2.32
N PRO A 240 -27.74 26.06 -2.21
CA PRO A 240 -28.44 26.30 -0.95
C PRO A 240 -27.81 25.51 0.21
N THR A 241 -27.31 26.23 1.22
CA THR A 241 -26.53 25.68 2.33
C THR A 241 -27.33 25.72 3.63
N LEU A 242 -27.39 24.61 4.36
CA LEU A 242 -28.02 24.52 5.68
C LEU A 242 -26.95 24.45 6.78
N LEU A 243 -26.96 25.43 7.68
CA LEU A 243 -26.16 25.38 8.91
C LEU A 243 -27.01 24.82 10.04
N VAL A 244 -26.55 23.72 10.64
CA VAL A 244 -27.13 23.16 11.86
C VAL A 244 -26.16 23.41 13.00
N CYS A 245 -26.60 24.15 14.02
CA CYS A 245 -25.80 24.45 15.20
C CYS A 245 -26.70 24.58 16.45
N PRO A 246 -26.15 24.46 17.67
CA PRO A 246 -26.91 24.72 18.89
C PRO A 246 -27.52 26.13 18.89
N THR A 247 -28.72 26.28 19.46
CA THR A 247 -29.42 27.58 19.50
C THR A 247 -28.61 28.68 20.20
N SER A 248 -27.76 28.29 21.16
CA SER A 248 -26.92 29.21 21.94
C SER A 248 -25.85 29.93 21.12
N VAL A 249 -25.52 29.48 19.90
CA VAL A 249 -24.47 30.08 19.06
C VAL A 249 -25.00 30.81 17.83
N LEU A 250 -26.34 30.92 17.68
CA LEU A 250 -26.97 31.58 16.53
C LEU A 250 -26.74 33.09 16.47
N GLY A 251 -26.48 33.73 17.61
CA GLY A 251 -26.27 35.17 17.71
C GLY A 251 -24.79 35.61 17.67
N ASN A 252 -23.86 34.68 17.44
CA ASN A 252 -22.43 34.96 17.36
C ASN A 252 -22.00 35.57 16.03
#